data_AF-A0A923EB10-F1
#
_entry.id   AF-A0A923EB10-F1
#
_cell.length_a   1.000
_cell.length_b   1.000
_cell.length_c   1.000
_cell.angle_alpha   90.00
_cell.angle_beta   90.00
_cell.angle_gamma   90.00
#
_symmetry.space_group_name_H-M   'P 1'
#
loop_
_entity.id
_entity.type
_entity.pdbx_description
1 polymer ?
#
loop_
_entity_poly.entity_id
_entity_poly.type
_entity_poly.pdbx_seq_one_letter_code
_entity_poly.pdbx_strand_id
1 'polypeptide(L)'
;MCMIKKHLEKFKDITLQLIDKVKEDDFDSVDMLMEERQKIIDDIDSVEFSQDEFVNIAKELSVIECDKELEKVIIEKKAKIKEEMGKIITNRNANTSYNKKFYSNSTIFSKKI
;
A
#
# COMPACT_ATOMS: atom_id res chain seq x y z
N MET A 1 -22.88 25.62 -2.13
CA MET A 1 -21.77 24.65 -2.30
C MET A 1 -22.18 23.68 -3.39
N CYS A 2 -21.47 23.65 -4.53
CA CYS A 2 -21.85 22.79 -5.66
C CYS A 2 -21.63 21.31 -5.32
N MET A 3 -22.39 20.42 -5.97
CA MET A 3 -22.36 18.99 -5.67
C MET A 3 -20.98 18.38 -5.96
N ILE A 4 -20.37 18.72 -7.09
CA ILE A 4 -19.04 18.21 -7.45
C ILE A 4 -17.96 18.58 -6.42
N LYS A 5 -18.01 19.78 -5.82
CA LYS A 5 -17.09 20.16 -4.73
C LYS A 5 -17.19 19.23 -3.53
N LYS A 6 -18.40 18.86 -3.12
CA LYS A 6 -18.60 17.93 -1.99
C LYS A 6 -18.04 16.55 -2.30
N HIS A 7 -18.21 16.06 -3.53
CA HIS A 7 -17.64 14.76 -3.93
C HIS A 7 -16.12 14.81 -3.95
N LEU A 8 -15.51 15.87 -4.48
CA LEU A 8 -14.07 16.05 -4.50
C LEU A 8 -13.46 16.21 -3.08
N GLU A 9 -14.17 16.86 -2.17
CA GLU A 9 -13.77 16.91 -0.75
C GLU A 9 -13.80 15.54 -0.10
N LYS A 10 -14.86 14.74 -0.31
CA LYS A 10 -14.94 13.35 0.17
C LYS A 10 -13.84 12.49 -0.42
N PHE A 11 -13.60 12.64 -1.72
CA PHE A 11 -12.53 11.93 -2.41
C PHE A 11 -11.16 12.26 -1.81
N LYS A 12 -10.90 13.54 -1.52
CA LYS A 12 -9.66 13.96 -0.85
C LYS A 12 -9.57 13.37 0.55
N ASP A 13 -10.64 13.47 1.34
CA ASP A 13 -10.65 12.97 2.71
C ASP A 13 -10.36 11.48 2.79
N ILE A 14 -11.02 10.67 1.95
CA ILE A 14 -10.77 9.23 1.92
C ILE A 14 -9.36 8.89 1.40
N THR A 15 -8.83 9.70 0.49
CA THR A 15 -7.45 9.54 0.00
C THR A 15 -6.43 9.82 1.11
N LEU A 16 -6.68 10.82 1.96
CA LEU A 16 -5.85 11.08 3.15
C LEU A 16 -5.94 9.93 4.17
N GLN A 17 -7.14 9.43 4.44
CA GLN A 17 -7.33 8.26 5.31
C GLN A 17 -6.58 7.03 4.76
N LEU A 18 -6.65 6.79 3.44
CA LEU A 18 -5.89 5.71 2.79
C LEU A 18 -4.38 5.86 2.98
N ILE A 19 -3.83 7.08 2.84
CA ILE A 19 -2.41 7.34 3.07
C ILE A 19 -2.00 6.91 4.49
N ASP A 20 -2.80 7.29 5.48
CA ASP A 20 -2.53 6.96 6.88
C ASP A 20 -2.60 5.44 7.12
N LYS A 21 -3.64 4.77 6.59
CA LYS A 21 -3.80 3.32 6.73
C LYS A 21 -2.73 2.50 6.02
N VAL A 22 -2.29 2.94 4.85
CA VAL A 22 -1.14 2.32 4.18
C VAL A 22 0.12 2.50 5.04
N LYS A 23 0.35 3.66 5.65
CA LYS A 23 1.51 3.86 6.54
C LYS A 23 1.46 2.97 7.78
N GLU A 24 0.27 2.81 8.37
CA GLU A 24 -0.01 1.98 9.56
C GLU A 24 0.06 0.46 9.33
N ASP A 25 0.22 -0.02 8.08
CA ASP A 25 0.12 -1.44 7.72
C ASP A 25 -1.27 -2.07 8.02
N ASP A 26 -2.31 -1.25 8.10
CA ASP A 26 -3.70 -1.68 8.31
C ASP A 26 -4.38 -2.00 6.98
N PHE A 27 -3.94 -3.10 6.35
CA PHE A 27 -4.37 -3.48 5.00
C PHE A 27 -5.86 -3.87 4.90
N ASP A 28 -6.44 -4.38 5.98
CA ASP A 28 -7.88 -4.68 6.03
C ASP A 28 -8.70 -3.38 5.85
N SER A 29 -8.29 -2.30 6.52
CA SER A 29 -8.90 -0.98 6.32
C SER A 29 -8.61 -0.38 4.94
N VAL A 30 -7.41 -0.62 4.39
CA VAL A 30 -7.06 -0.14 3.04
C VAL A 30 -8.01 -0.69 1.99
N ASP A 31 -8.32 -1.99 2.02
CA ASP A 31 -9.23 -2.61 1.06
C ASP A 31 -10.64 -1.98 1.13
N MET A 32 -11.19 -1.83 2.34
CA MET A 32 -12.50 -1.19 2.54
C MET A 32 -12.53 0.25 2.04
N LEU A 33 -11.50 1.04 2.36
CA LEU A 33 -11.40 2.45 1.94
C LEU A 33 -11.22 2.60 0.43
N MET A 34 -10.55 1.65 -0.24
CA MET A 34 -10.45 1.64 -1.70
C MET A 34 -11.80 1.41 -2.37
N GLU A 35 -12.63 0.51 -1.83
CA GLU A 35 -14.01 0.31 -2.31
C GLU A 35 -14.87 1.56 -2.13
N GLU A 36 -14.79 2.21 -0.96
CA GLU A 36 -15.50 3.46 -0.70
C GLU A 36 -15.01 4.60 -1.61
N ARG A 37 -13.71 4.68 -1.87
CA ARG A 37 -13.14 5.65 -2.81
C ARG A 37 -13.67 5.42 -4.22
N GLN A 38 -13.83 4.17 -4.65
CA GLN A 38 -14.43 3.84 -5.95
C GLN A 38 -15.90 4.29 -6.01
N LYS A 39 -16.70 4.07 -4.97
CA LYS A 39 -18.09 4.55 -4.91
C LYS A 39 -18.17 6.07 -5.08
N ILE A 40 -17.23 6.82 -4.49
CA ILE A 40 -17.18 8.28 -4.67
C ILE A 40 -16.87 8.66 -6.12
N ILE A 41 -16.00 7.91 -6.81
CA ILE A 41 -15.71 8.13 -8.24
C ILE A 41 -16.97 7.84 -9.06
N ASP A 42 -17.65 6.73 -8.80
CA ASP A 42 -18.88 6.36 -9.49
C ASP A 42 -19.98 7.41 -9.29
N ASP A 43 -20.08 7.97 -8.08
CA ASP A 43 -20.98 9.07 -7.77
C ASP A 43 -20.61 10.34 -8.55
N ILE A 44 -19.32 10.66 -8.68
CA ILE A 44 -18.85 11.81 -9.48
C ILE A 44 -19.27 11.64 -10.93
N ASP A 45 -19.07 10.47 -11.52
CA ASP A 45 -19.42 10.18 -12.91
C ASP A 45 -20.93 10.30 -13.18
N SER A 46 -21.77 10.19 -12.13
CA SER A 46 -23.22 10.38 -12.23
C SER A 46 -23.69 11.84 -12.17
N VAL A 47 -22.80 12.78 -11.87
CA VAL A 47 -23.13 14.21 -11.69
C VAL A 47 -22.74 15.02 -12.93
N GLU A 48 -23.61 15.91 -13.38
CA GLU A 48 -23.27 16.88 -14.42
C GLU A 48 -22.39 18.00 -13.88
N PHE A 49 -21.22 18.19 -14.50
CA PHE A 49 -20.32 19.32 -14.26
C PHE A 49 -19.58 19.67 -15.54
N SER A 50 -19.10 20.92 -15.62
CA SER A 50 -18.18 21.29 -16.71
C SER A 50 -16.75 20.87 -16.37
N GLN A 51 -15.95 20.59 -17.40
CA GLN A 51 -14.54 20.27 -17.22
C GLN A 51 -13.78 21.39 -16.48
N ASP A 52 -14.07 22.65 -16.80
CA ASP A 52 -13.44 23.80 -16.15
C ASP A 52 -13.81 23.90 -14.67
N GLU A 53 -15.09 23.64 -14.33
CA GLU A 53 -15.54 23.59 -12.93
C GLU A 53 -14.79 22.52 -12.15
N PHE A 54 -14.70 21.30 -12.68
CA PHE A 54 -13.97 20.20 -12.07
C PHE A 54 -12.50 20.55 -11.85
N VAL A 55 -11.82 21.03 -12.90
CA VAL A 55 -10.38 21.34 -12.86
C VAL A 55 -10.10 22.44 -11.84
N ASN A 56 -10.93 23.48 -11.78
CA ASN A 56 -10.73 24.59 -10.84
C ASN A 56 -10.89 24.12 -9.39
N ILE A 57 -11.93 23.32 -9.10
CA ILE A 57 -12.17 22.81 -7.75
C ILE A 57 -11.10 21.78 -7.35
N ALA A 58 -10.72 20.88 -8.25
CA ALA A 58 -9.69 19.89 -7.99
C ALA A 58 -8.33 20.55 -7.66
N LYS A 59 -8.00 21.66 -8.34
CA LYS A 59 -6.82 22.48 -8.03
C LYS A 59 -6.96 23.21 -6.69
N GLU A 60 -8.11 23.84 -6.43
CA GLU A 60 -8.40 24.53 -5.15
C GLU A 60 -8.21 23.58 -3.96
N LEU A 61 -8.71 22.36 -4.10
CA LEU A 61 -8.63 21.33 -3.07
C LEU A 61 -7.32 20.55 -3.08
N SER A 62 -6.43 20.76 -4.05
CA SER A 62 -5.19 19.99 -4.24
C SER A 62 -5.43 18.48 -4.32
N VAL A 63 -6.50 18.07 -5.01
CA VAL A 63 -6.90 16.65 -5.16
C VAL A 63 -5.83 15.85 -5.88
N ILE A 64 -5.25 16.44 -6.94
CA ILE A 64 -4.23 15.78 -7.77
C ILE A 64 -2.97 15.51 -6.97
N GLU A 65 -2.54 16.47 -6.15
CA GLU A 65 -1.36 16.34 -5.30
C GLU A 65 -1.59 15.28 -4.21
N CYS A 66 -2.77 15.25 -3.62
CA CYS A 66 -3.15 14.23 -2.64
C CYS A 66 -3.13 12.82 -3.23
N ASP A 67 -3.67 12.66 -4.44
CA ASP A 67 -3.72 11.37 -5.13
C ASP A 67 -2.33 10.84 -5.49
N LYS A 68 -1.44 11.73 -5.95
CA LYS A 68 -0.04 11.41 -6.22
C LYS A 68 0.72 10.99 -4.97
N GLU A 69 0.44 11.60 -3.82
CA GLU A 69 1.07 11.19 -2.56
C GLU A 69 0.60 9.80 -2.14
N LEU A 70 -0.68 9.46 -2.32
CA LEU A 70 -1.16 8.09 -2.10
C LEU A 70 -0.43 7.08 -3.00
N GLU A 71 -0.33 7.36 -4.30
CA GLU A 71 0.39 6.51 -5.25
C GLU A 71 1.84 6.27 -4.78
N LYS A 72 2.54 7.33 -4.41
CA LYS A 72 3.92 7.25 -3.91
C LYS A 72 4.02 6.39 -2.65
N VAL A 73 3.16 6.61 -1.66
CA VAL A 73 3.17 5.86 -0.39
C VAL A 73 2.92 4.37 -0.63
N ILE A 74 2.00 4.02 -1.54
CA ILE A 74 1.74 2.62 -1.92
C ILE A 74 2.98 2.00 -2.58
N ILE A 75 3.61 2.70 -3.52
CA ILE A 75 4.82 2.22 -4.20
C ILE A 75 5.96 1.98 -3.21
N GLU A 76 6.19 2.94 -2.30
CA GLU A 76 7.21 2.84 -1.26
C GLU A 76 6.94 1.67 -0.31
N LYS A 77 5.70 1.49 0.15
CA LYS A 77 5.34 0.36 1.01
C LYS A 77 5.54 -0.98 0.31
N LYS A 78 5.11 -1.09 -0.96
CA LYS A 78 5.29 -2.31 -1.77
C LYS A 78 6.78 -2.66 -1.93
N ALA A 79 7.63 -1.66 -2.16
CA ALA A 79 9.07 -1.86 -2.26
C ALA A 79 9.66 -2.38 -0.95
N LYS A 80 9.26 -1.81 0.19
CA LYS A 80 9.70 -2.22 1.53
C LYS A 80 9.31 -3.67 1.85
N ILE A 81 8.06 -4.06 1.62
CA ILE A 81 7.58 -5.43 1.83
C ILE A 81 8.39 -6.42 1.00
N LYS A 82 8.67 -6.09 -0.27
CA LYS A 82 9.47 -6.94 -1.16
C LYS A 82 10.90 -7.13 -0.63
N GLU A 83 11.51 -6.08 -0.10
CA GLU A 83 12.85 -6.13 0.50
C GLU A 83 12.87 -7.04 1.75
N GLU A 84 11.87 -6.88 2.63
CA GLU A 84 11.74 -7.70 3.84
C GLU A 84 11.53 -9.19 3.52
N MET A 85 10.70 -9.51 2.53
CA MET A 85 10.57 -10.88 2.02
C MET A 85 11.90 -11.44 1.51
N GLY A 86 12.67 -10.63 0.78
CA GLY A 86 14.01 -11.01 0.32
C GLY A 86 14.94 -11.35 1.48
N LYS A 87 14.95 -10.53 2.54
CA LYS A 87 15.73 -10.77 3.77
C LYS A 87 15.32 -12.06 4.50
N ILE A 88 14.01 -12.36 4.53
CA ILE A 88 13.52 -13.61 5.15
C ILE A 88 14.03 -14.84 4.37
N ILE A 89 13.97 -14.79 3.04
CA ILE A 89 14.43 -15.89 2.18
C ILE A 89 15.94 -16.11 2.34
N THR A 90 16.74 -15.05 2.33
CA THR A 90 18.20 -15.14 2.48
C THR A 90 18.58 -15.69 3.86
N ASN A 91 17.92 -15.21 4.93
CA ASN A 91 18.14 -15.71 6.29
C ASN A 91 17.76 -17.19 6.43
N ARG A 92 16.64 -17.62 5.86
CA ARG A 92 16.23 -19.03 5.84
C ARG A 92 17.27 -19.90 5.12
N ASN A 93 17.78 -19.44 3.97
CA ASN A 93 18.78 -20.17 3.20
C ASN A 93 20.11 -20.27 3.95
N ALA A 94 20.54 -19.18 4.60
CA ALA A 94 21.73 -19.19 5.44
C ALA A 94 21.58 -20.17 6.61
N ASN A 95 20.48 -20.09 7.38
CA ASN A 95 20.22 -20.99 8.50
C ASN A 95 20.18 -22.46 8.07
N THR A 96 19.54 -22.76 6.93
CA THR A 96 19.51 -24.11 6.36
C THR A 96 20.91 -24.58 5.93
N SER A 97 21.70 -23.71 5.30
CA SER A 97 23.07 -24.02 4.86
C SER A 97 24.01 -24.28 6.04
N TYR A 98 23.96 -23.45 7.09
CA TYR A 98 24.77 -23.64 8.29
C TYR A 98 24.34 -24.91 9.06
N ASN A 99 23.05 -25.15 9.30
CA ASN A 99 22.59 -26.39 9.94
C ASN A 99 22.96 -27.64 9.15
N LYS A 100 22.82 -27.62 7.82
CA LYS A 100 23.20 -28.78 6.98
C LYS A 100 24.68 -29.12 7.11
N LYS A 101 25.57 -28.13 7.28
CA LYS A 101 27.00 -28.35 7.56
C LYS A 101 27.27 -28.92 8.95
N PHE A 102 26.48 -28.56 9.97
CA PHE A 102 26.59 -29.13 11.31
C PHE A 102 26.15 -30.61 11.36
N TYR A 103 25.06 -30.97 10.69
CA TYR A 103 24.56 -32.35 10.64
C TYR A 103 25.31 -33.24 9.63
N SER A 104 25.95 -32.69 8.59
CA SER A 104 26.78 -33.49 7.68
C SER A 104 28.10 -33.97 8.31
N ASN A 105 28.52 -33.37 9.44
CA ASN A 105 29.70 -33.80 10.19
C ASN A 105 29.39 -34.78 11.32
N SER A 106 28.12 -35.11 11.60
CA SER A 106 27.74 -36.01 12.70
C SER A 106 27.85 -37.51 12.38
N THR A 107 28.45 -37.90 11.26
CA THR A 107 28.86 -39.30 10.98
C THR A 107 30.31 -39.61 11.34
N ILE A 108 31.07 -38.66 11.91
CA ILE A 108 32.51 -38.82 12.23
C ILE A 108 32.72 -39.12 13.73
N PHE A 109 31.87 -39.93 14.34
CA PHE A 109 32.23 -40.61 15.59
C PHE A 109 31.72 -42.05 15.55
N SER A 110 32.34 -42.84 14.68
CA SER A 110 32.38 -44.30 14.83
C SER A 110 33.16 -44.62 16.12
N LYS A 111 32.47 -44.56 17.26
CA LYS A 111 32.98 -45.10 18.52
C LYS A 111 33.10 -46.62 18.34
N LYS A 112 34.31 -47.12 18.10
CA LYS A 112 34.66 -48.52 18.38
C LYS A 112 35.41 -48.54 19.71
N ILE A 113 34.74 -49.13 20.70
CA ILE A 113 35.34 -49.73 21.89
C ILE A 113 36.12 -50.96 21.43
#